data_AF-A0A954SLS0-F1
#
_entry.id   AF-A0A954SLS0-F1
#
_cell.length_a   1.000
_cell.length_b   1.000
_cell.length_c   1.000
_cell.angle_alpha   90.00
_cell.angle_beta   90.00
_cell.angle_gamma   90.00
#
_symmetry.space_group_name_H-M   'P 1'
#
loop_
_entity.id
_entity.type
_entity.pdbx_description
1 polymer ?
#
loop_
_entity_poly.entity_id
_entity_poly.type
_entity_poly.pdbx_seq_one_letter_code
_entity_poly.pdbx_strand_id
1 'polypeptide(L)'
;MSSGSSISSRVYFDESGNTGQDLVNFQDPVFVLGSCRFNPDDEARLLGQFKRYRGNELKFSKLRTSGTGNRAVIDFLNDPALSRETVAVYLIHKSHMIVTKYCDMVLEPSMREYGINFYERGMNIALANLISLSMPVHLNPITWNHFLKLFVQVARNRTGESLDEFKAAAKMVDT
;
A
#
# COMPACT_ATOMS: atom_id res chain seq x y z
N MET A 1 16.44 -14.88 40.81
CA MET A 1 15.57 -13.80 40.33
C MET A 1 15.74 -13.72 38.83
N SER A 2 14.69 -14.05 38.08
CA SER A 2 14.71 -14.19 36.62
C SER A 2 14.99 -12.83 35.97
N SER A 3 16.09 -12.77 35.22
CA SER A 3 16.38 -11.71 34.26
C SER A 3 15.34 -11.77 33.14
N GLY A 4 14.32 -10.93 33.20
CA GLY A 4 13.38 -10.73 32.10
C GLY A 4 14.14 -10.19 30.89
N SER A 5 14.47 -11.07 29.95
CA SER A 5 14.94 -10.66 28.63
C SER A 5 13.82 -9.86 27.97
N SER A 6 14.03 -8.57 27.73
CA SER A 6 13.07 -7.77 26.98
C SER A 6 13.03 -8.31 25.55
N ILE A 7 12.00 -9.07 25.21
CA ILE A 7 11.75 -9.51 23.84
C ILE A 7 11.52 -8.23 23.01
N SER A 8 12.53 -7.84 22.23
CA SER A 8 12.38 -6.83 21.20
C SER A 8 11.37 -7.37 20.20
N SER A 9 10.13 -6.88 20.26
CA SER A 9 9.07 -7.28 19.34
C SER A 9 9.29 -6.59 17.99
N ARG A 10 10.26 -7.07 17.22
CA ARG A 10 10.54 -6.57 15.87
C ARG A 10 9.37 -6.91 14.95
N VAL A 11 8.92 -5.93 14.19
CA VAL A 11 7.90 -6.09 13.16
C VAL A 11 8.56 -5.80 11.83
N TYR A 12 8.40 -6.70 10.88
CA TYR A 12 8.91 -6.55 9.52
C TYR A 12 7.76 -6.17 8.59
N PHE A 13 8.07 -5.37 7.58
CA PHE A 13 7.14 -4.92 6.55
C PHE A 13 7.73 -5.20 5.18
N ASP A 14 6.90 -5.63 4.25
CA ASP A 14 7.28 -5.82 2.85
C ASP A 14 6.11 -5.48 1.93
N GLU A 15 6.41 -4.92 0.76
CA GLU A 15 5.42 -4.47 -0.21
C GLU A 15 5.26 -5.49 -1.36
N SER A 16 4.09 -5.52 -2.00
CA SER A 16 3.91 -6.25 -3.26
C SER A 16 4.98 -5.81 -4.27
N GLY A 17 5.77 -6.77 -4.77
CA GLY A 17 6.99 -6.50 -5.54
C GLY A 17 6.82 -5.65 -6.81
N ASN A 18 7.95 -5.10 -7.29
CA ASN A 18 8.24 -4.30 -8.51
C ASN A 18 7.27 -3.17 -8.97
N THR A 19 5.96 -3.30 -8.84
CA THR A 19 4.96 -2.32 -9.30
C THR A 19 4.30 -1.55 -8.16
N GLY A 20 4.62 -1.87 -6.90
CA GLY A 20 4.05 -1.17 -5.73
C GLY A 20 4.30 0.34 -5.75
N GLN A 21 5.50 0.74 -6.17
CA GLN A 21 5.84 2.15 -6.36
C GLN A 21 5.22 2.77 -7.61
N ASP A 22 4.77 1.98 -8.58
CA ASP A 22 4.12 2.51 -9.77
C ASP A 22 2.61 2.70 -9.52
N LEU A 23 2.29 3.79 -8.83
CA LEU A 23 0.92 4.15 -8.44
C LEU A 23 0.00 4.44 -9.64
N VAL A 24 0.57 4.71 -10.82
CA VAL A 24 -0.16 5.11 -12.03
C VAL A 24 -0.26 3.98 -13.06
N ASN A 25 0.15 2.76 -12.70
CA ASN A 25 -0.16 1.57 -13.48
C ASN A 25 -1.60 1.12 -13.21
N PHE A 26 -2.55 1.66 -13.96
CA PHE A 26 -3.97 1.36 -13.80
C PHE A 26 -4.35 -0.07 -14.22
N GLN A 27 -3.46 -0.83 -14.87
CA GLN A 27 -3.67 -2.26 -15.18
C GLN A 27 -3.28 -3.17 -14.00
N ASP A 28 -2.48 -2.67 -13.06
CA ASP A 28 -2.14 -3.33 -11.80
C ASP A 28 -2.53 -2.43 -10.61
N PRO A 29 -3.84 -2.38 -10.29
CA PRO A 29 -4.39 -1.32 -9.45
C PRO A 29 -4.27 -1.62 -7.95
N VAL A 30 -3.74 -2.77 -7.53
CA VAL A 30 -3.70 -3.16 -6.12
C VAL A 30 -2.29 -3.00 -5.58
N PHE A 31 -2.19 -2.34 -4.43
CA PHE A 31 -1.00 -2.33 -3.60
C PHE A 31 -1.24 -3.20 -2.37
N VAL A 32 -0.26 -4.02 -2.02
CA VAL A 32 -0.29 -4.87 -0.83
C VAL A 32 0.89 -4.50 0.07
N LEU A 33 0.62 -4.29 1.35
CA LEU A 33 1.65 -4.20 2.39
C LEU A 33 1.46 -5.38 3.34
N GLY A 34 2.43 -6.28 3.37
CA GLY A 34 2.52 -7.36 4.34
C GLY A 34 3.30 -6.91 5.56
N SER A 35 2.90 -7.39 6.73
CA SER A 35 3.68 -7.26 7.95
C SER A 35 3.64 -8.54 8.76
N CYS A 36 4.74 -8.83 9.44
CA CYS A 36 4.82 -9.99 10.32
C CYS A 36 5.70 -9.72 11.55
N ARG A 37 5.41 -10.48 12.60
CA ARG A 37 6.20 -10.56 13.81
C ARG A 37 6.11 -11.98 14.35
N PHE A 38 7.28 -12.59 14.52
CA PHE A 38 7.42 -13.92 15.09
C PHE A 38 8.41 -13.87 16.26
N ASN A 39 8.34 -14.84 17.15
CA ASN A 39 9.42 -15.08 18.10
C ASN A 39 10.53 -15.91 17.42
N PRO A 40 11.76 -15.94 17.96
CA PRO A 40 12.87 -16.64 17.33
C PRO A 40 12.63 -18.13 17.06
N ASP A 41 11.86 -18.82 17.91
CA ASP A 41 11.57 -20.24 17.75
C ASP A 41 10.62 -20.48 16.57
N ASP A 42 9.59 -19.63 16.43
CA ASP A 42 8.68 -19.64 15.28
C ASP A 42 9.40 -19.27 13.99
N GLU A 43 10.28 -18.28 14.00
CA GLU A 43 11.10 -17.91 12.82
C GLU A 43 11.93 -19.10 12.33
N ALA A 44 12.67 -19.76 13.24
CA ALA A 44 13.49 -20.92 12.91
C ALA A 44 12.66 -22.10 12.39
N ARG A 45 11.48 -22.32 12.99
CA ARG A 45 10.54 -23.38 12.61
C ARG A 45 9.92 -23.14 11.23
N LEU A 46 9.42 -21.93 10.98
CA LEU A 46 8.84 -21.51 9.69
C LEU A 46 9.89 -21.57 8.57
N LEU A 47 11.09 -21.03 8.79
CA LEU A 47 12.19 -21.11 7.83
C LEU A 47 12.59 -22.58 7.58
N GLY A 48 12.48 -23.41 8.61
CA GLY A 48 12.76 -24.84 8.56
C GLY A 48 11.93 -25.62 7.53
N GLN A 49 10.76 -25.12 7.15
CA GLN A 49 9.92 -25.74 6.12
C GLN A 49 10.52 -25.58 4.71
N PHE A 50 11.38 -24.58 4.51
CA PHE A 50 12.05 -24.29 3.25
C PHE A 50 13.49 -24.81 3.16
N LYS A 51 13.94 -25.70 4.07
CA LYS A 51 15.33 -26.23 4.14
C LYS A 51 15.90 -26.79 2.84
N ARG A 52 15.05 -27.22 1.90
CA ARG A 52 15.48 -27.76 0.58
C ARG A 52 15.78 -26.67 -0.44
N TYR A 53 15.40 -25.42 -0.18
CA TYR A 53 15.68 -24.28 -1.03
C TYR A 53 17.13 -23.82 -0.82
N ARG A 54 17.87 -23.61 -1.93
CA ARG A 54 19.30 -23.28 -1.91
C ARG A 54 19.64 -21.84 -2.32
N GLY A 55 18.63 -20.98 -2.46
CA GLY A 55 18.85 -19.56 -2.75
C GLY A 55 18.99 -18.73 -1.47
N ASN A 56 19.72 -17.61 -1.56
CA ASN A 56 19.87 -16.65 -0.46
C ASN A 56 18.56 -15.92 -0.10
N GLU A 57 17.56 -15.97 -0.99
CA GLU A 57 16.27 -15.29 -0.83
C GLU A 57 15.14 -16.21 -1.33
N LEU A 58 14.09 -16.37 -0.52
CA LEU A 58 12.92 -17.18 -0.84
C LEU A 58 12.03 -16.47 -1.88
N LYS A 59 12.24 -16.78 -3.16
CA LYS A 59 11.43 -16.21 -4.24
C LYS A 59 10.22 -17.08 -4.53
N PHE A 60 9.02 -16.55 -4.30
CA PHE A 60 7.77 -17.28 -4.58
C PHE A 60 7.68 -17.81 -6.02
N SER A 61 8.17 -17.05 -7.00
CA SER A 61 8.25 -17.46 -8.40
C SER A 61 9.05 -18.75 -8.62
N LYS A 62 10.06 -19.03 -7.79
CA LYS A 62 10.84 -20.28 -7.81
C LYS A 62 10.20 -21.39 -6.98
N LEU A 63 9.51 -21.05 -5.89
CA LEU A 63 8.85 -22.03 -5.03
C LEU A 63 7.64 -22.67 -5.73
N ARG A 64 6.85 -21.86 -6.44
CA ARG A 64 5.62 -22.28 -7.13
C ARG A 64 5.85 -23.25 -8.29
N THR A 65 7.07 -23.32 -8.85
CA THR A 65 7.36 -24.18 -10.00
C THR A 65 7.70 -25.63 -9.63
N SER A 66 7.95 -25.94 -8.35
CA SER A 66 8.33 -27.29 -7.91
C SER A 66 7.30 -27.90 -6.96
N GLY A 67 7.07 -29.21 -7.02
CA GLY A 67 6.14 -29.88 -6.10
C GLY A 67 6.55 -29.74 -4.63
N THR A 68 7.86 -29.84 -4.36
CA THR A 68 8.44 -29.62 -3.02
C THR A 68 8.24 -28.18 -2.54
N GLY A 69 8.47 -27.19 -3.41
CA GLY A 69 8.29 -25.79 -3.06
C GLY A 69 6.83 -25.43 -2.80
N ASN A 70 5.90 -25.92 -3.63
CA ASN A 70 4.47 -25.75 -3.40
C ASN A 70 4.05 -26.33 -2.05
N ARG A 71 4.51 -27.54 -1.71
CA ARG A 71 4.20 -28.14 -0.41
C ARG A 71 4.74 -27.32 0.75
N ALA A 72 5.98 -26.86 0.67
CA ALA A 72 6.57 -25.99 1.71
C ALA A 72 5.80 -24.67 1.87
N VAL A 73 5.31 -24.07 0.79
CA VAL A 73 4.45 -22.87 0.87
C VAL A 73 3.12 -23.19 1.56
N ILE A 74 2.48 -24.31 1.23
CA ILE A 74 1.22 -24.72 1.84
C ILE A 74 1.41 -25.01 3.33
N ASP A 75 2.48 -25.73 3.69
CA ASP A 75 2.82 -26.01 5.09
C ASP A 75 3.05 -24.71 5.86
N PHE A 76 3.66 -23.70 5.22
CA PHE A 76 3.93 -22.40 5.82
C PHE A 76 2.64 -21.62 6.06
N LEU A 77 1.76 -21.59 5.06
CA LEU A 77 0.48 -20.89 5.15
C LEU A 77 -0.50 -21.54 6.14
N ASN A 78 -0.34 -22.84 6.42
CA ASN A 78 -1.15 -23.57 7.41
C ASN A 78 -0.53 -23.57 8.82
N ASP A 79 0.62 -22.93 9.00
CA ASP A 79 1.31 -22.94 10.29
C ASP A 79 0.53 -22.12 11.34
N PRO A 80 0.30 -22.64 12.56
CA PRO A 80 -0.42 -21.91 13.61
C PRO A 80 0.23 -20.58 14.02
N ALA A 81 1.54 -20.41 13.76
CA ALA A 81 2.19 -19.13 14.00
C ALA A 81 1.69 -18.03 13.05
N LEU A 82 1.11 -18.35 11.89
CA LEU A 82 0.47 -17.37 11.02
C LEU A 82 -0.96 -17.11 11.51
N SER A 83 -1.11 -16.14 12.40
CA SER A 83 -2.37 -15.76 13.01
C SER A 83 -2.63 -14.26 12.81
N ARG A 84 -3.81 -13.79 13.22
CA ARG A 84 -4.17 -12.36 13.15
C ARG A 84 -3.31 -11.49 14.06
N GLU A 85 -2.64 -12.09 15.04
CA GLU A 85 -1.79 -11.42 16.03
C GLU A 85 -0.32 -11.29 15.58
N THR A 86 0.08 -12.10 14.60
CA THR A 86 1.47 -12.20 14.12
C THR A 86 1.64 -11.74 12.67
N VAL A 87 0.57 -11.76 11.87
CA VAL A 87 0.58 -11.35 10.47
C VAL A 87 -0.57 -10.39 10.18
N ALA A 88 -0.27 -9.30 9.48
CA ALA A 88 -1.29 -8.43 8.91
C ALA A 88 -0.97 -8.13 7.45
N VAL A 89 -2.02 -8.11 6.62
CA VAL A 89 -1.94 -7.76 5.20
C VAL A 89 -2.88 -6.60 4.96
N TYR A 90 -2.34 -5.49 4.48
CA TYR A 90 -3.10 -4.32 4.08
C TYR A 90 -3.22 -4.27 2.56
N LEU A 91 -4.43 -4.07 2.07
CA LEU A 91 -4.76 -3.99 0.65
C LEU A 91 -5.38 -2.62 0.38
N ILE A 92 -4.92 -1.96 -0.69
CA ILE A 92 -5.50 -0.70 -1.13
C ILE A 92 -5.43 -0.58 -2.65
N HIS A 93 -6.48 0.02 -3.22
CA HIS A 93 -6.48 0.40 -4.63
C HIS A 93 -5.58 1.61 -4.85
N LYS A 94 -4.59 1.54 -5.74
CA LYS A 94 -3.58 2.59 -5.99
C LYS A 94 -4.23 3.93 -6.33
N SER A 95 -5.26 3.97 -7.18
CA SER A 95 -5.99 5.21 -7.44
C SER A 95 -6.62 5.80 -6.17
N HIS A 96 -7.15 4.97 -5.27
CA HIS A 96 -7.70 5.43 -4.00
C HIS A 96 -6.59 5.95 -3.07
N MET A 97 -5.42 5.29 -3.05
CA MET A 97 -4.23 5.78 -2.33
C MET A 97 -3.78 7.16 -2.84
N ILE A 98 -3.84 7.40 -4.15
CA ILE A 98 -3.55 8.72 -4.72
C ILE A 98 -4.59 9.74 -4.25
N VAL A 99 -5.88 9.39 -4.26
CA VAL A 99 -6.98 10.26 -3.80
C VAL A 99 -6.87 10.61 -2.32
N THR A 100 -6.57 9.65 -1.44
CA THR A 100 -6.38 9.95 -0.01
C THR A 100 -5.22 10.92 0.17
N LYS A 101 -4.13 10.74 -0.58
CA LYS A 101 -3.00 11.67 -0.56
C LYS A 101 -3.36 13.05 -1.10
N TYR A 102 -4.20 13.14 -2.12
CA TYR A 102 -4.76 14.41 -2.62
C TYR A 102 -5.61 15.09 -1.56
N CYS A 103 -6.46 14.34 -0.86
CA CYS A 103 -7.26 14.87 0.24
C CYS A 103 -6.37 15.46 1.36
N ASP A 104 -5.31 14.76 1.75
CA ASP A 104 -4.39 15.25 2.80
C ASP A 104 -3.52 16.45 2.34
N MET A 105 -3.05 16.46 1.09
CA MET A 105 -2.11 17.48 0.62
C MET A 105 -2.78 18.75 0.08
N VAL A 106 -4.04 18.65 -0.37
CA VAL A 106 -4.74 19.73 -1.08
C VAL A 106 -6.02 20.13 -0.37
N LEU A 107 -6.89 19.16 -0.05
CA LEU A 107 -8.21 19.46 0.52
C LEU A 107 -8.11 19.82 2.00
N GLU A 108 -7.31 19.11 2.79
CA GLU A 108 -7.12 19.42 4.22
C GLU A 108 -6.62 20.86 4.42
N PRO A 109 -5.53 21.32 3.76
CA PRO A 109 -5.06 22.68 3.99
C PRO A 109 -6.09 23.72 3.57
N SER A 110 -6.77 23.51 2.44
CA SER A 110 -7.83 24.39 1.95
C SER A 110 -8.99 24.48 2.96
N MET A 111 -9.49 23.35 3.47
CA MET A 111 -10.57 23.35 4.46
C MET A 111 -10.15 23.97 5.80
N ARG A 112 -8.91 23.75 6.21
CA ARG A 112 -8.36 24.35 7.43
C ARG A 112 -8.26 25.87 7.34
N GLU A 113 -7.98 26.44 6.16
CA GLU A 113 -8.04 27.90 5.94
C GLU A 113 -9.45 28.48 6.17
N TYR A 114 -10.49 27.68 5.96
CA TYR A 114 -11.88 28.03 6.30
C TYR A 114 -12.31 27.63 7.72
N GLY A 115 -11.37 27.20 8.57
CA GLY A 115 -11.65 26.81 9.95
C GLY A 115 -12.35 25.45 10.12
N ILE A 116 -12.36 24.62 9.07
CA ILE A 116 -12.99 23.29 9.08
C ILE A 116 -11.93 22.24 9.46
N ASN A 117 -12.23 21.42 10.48
CA ASN A 117 -11.37 20.29 10.82
C ASN A 117 -11.64 19.09 9.89
N PHE A 118 -10.75 18.86 8.93
CA PHE A 118 -10.96 17.84 7.90
C PHE A 118 -11.04 16.39 8.43
N TYR A 119 -10.41 16.14 9.57
CA TYR A 119 -10.37 14.82 10.20
C TYR A 119 -11.55 14.59 11.15
N GLU A 120 -12.30 15.64 11.49
CA GLU A 120 -13.45 15.53 12.39
C GLU A 120 -14.51 14.60 11.77
N ARG A 121 -14.98 13.64 12.58
CA ARG A 121 -16.02 12.66 12.21
C ARG A 121 -15.73 11.89 10.91
N GLY A 122 -14.44 11.77 10.53
CA GLY A 122 -14.02 10.99 9.36
C GLY A 122 -14.35 11.63 8.01
N MET A 123 -14.50 12.96 7.94
CA MET A 123 -14.79 13.65 6.68
C MET A 123 -13.71 13.39 5.61
N ASN A 124 -12.44 13.28 6.00
CA ASN A 124 -11.36 12.85 5.12
C ASN A 124 -11.61 11.49 4.45
N ILE A 125 -12.12 10.51 5.20
CA ILE A 125 -12.45 9.18 4.70
C ILE A 125 -13.68 9.26 3.77
N ALA A 126 -14.72 9.96 4.20
CA ALA A 126 -15.94 10.12 3.42
C ALA A 126 -15.68 10.77 2.06
N LEU A 127 -14.88 11.85 2.04
CA LEU A 127 -14.56 12.59 0.83
C LEU A 127 -13.63 11.80 -0.09
N ALA A 128 -12.61 11.12 0.47
CA ALA A 128 -11.73 10.27 -0.32
C ALA A 128 -12.50 9.12 -1.01
N ASN A 129 -13.45 8.50 -0.30
CA ASN A 129 -14.33 7.48 -0.87
C ASN A 129 -15.23 8.06 -1.97
N LEU A 130 -15.88 9.20 -1.70
CA LEU A 130 -16.74 9.87 -2.67
C LEU A 130 -15.97 10.17 -3.96
N ILE A 131 -14.83 10.85 -3.86
CA ILE A 131 -13.99 11.22 -5.01
C ILE A 131 -13.55 9.98 -5.79
N SER A 132 -13.08 8.94 -5.08
CA SER A 132 -12.58 7.72 -5.73
C SER A 132 -13.64 6.97 -6.51
N LEU A 133 -14.90 7.03 -6.06
CA LEU A 133 -16.02 6.34 -6.70
C LEU A 133 -16.68 7.18 -7.80
N SER A 134 -16.83 8.49 -7.59
CA SER A 134 -17.63 9.34 -8.48
C SER A 134 -16.80 9.96 -9.61
N MET A 135 -15.57 10.42 -9.35
CA MET A 135 -14.77 11.12 -10.37
C MET A 135 -14.43 10.31 -11.61
N PRO A 136 -14.14 8.99 -11.56
CA PRO A 136 -13.92 8.21 -12.77
C PRO A 136 -15.13 8.20 -13.72
N VAL A 137 -16.34 8.31 -13.16
CA VAL A 137 -17.60 8.35 -13.90
C VAL A 137 -17.87 9.75 -14.42
N HIS A 138 -17.72 10.77 -13.57
CA HIS A 138 -17.98 12.16 -13.95
C HIS A 138 -17.00 12.70 -15.01
N LEU A 139 -15.72 12.33 -14.91
CA LEU A 139 -14.67 12.89 -15.77
C LEU A 139 -14.26 11.97 -16.91
N ASN A 140 -14.83 10.77 -17.01
CA ASN A 140 -14.34 9.65 -17.80
C ASN A 140 -12.95 9.11 -17.35
N PRO A 141 -12.63 7.83 -17.60
CA PRO A 141 -11.40 7.22 -17.11
C PRO A 141 -10.10 7.85 -17.64
N ILE A 142 -10.11 8.42 -18.85
CA ILE A 142 -8.90 9.00 -19.45
C ILE A 142 -8.53 10.28 -18.72
N THR A 143 -9.48 11.20 -18.58
CA THR A 143 -9.25 12.47 -17.86
C THR A 143 -8.92 12.22 -16.40
N TRP A 144 -9.65 11.30 -15.75
CA TRP A 144 -9.39 10.96 -14.35
C TRP A 144 -8.00 10.38 -14.12
N ASN A 145 -7.58 9.41 -14.94
CA ASN A 145 -6.25 8.82 -14.84
C ASN A 145 -5.15 9.84 -15.13
N HIS A 146 -5.38 10.78 -16.05
CA HIS A 146 -4.46 11.87 -16.33
C HIS A 146 -4.31 12.80 -15.12
N PHE A 147 -5.43 13.19 -14.48
CA PHE A 147 -5.41 13.98 -13.24
C PHE A 147 -4.59 13.30 -12.14
N LEU A 148 -4.84 12.01 -11.88
CA LEU A 148 -4.09 11.24 -10.87
C LEU A 148 -2.60 11.18 -11.19
N LYS A 149 -2.24 11.01 -12.47
CA LYS A 149 -0.84 10.97 -12.91
C LYS A 149 -0.12 12.28 -12.66
N LEU A 150 -0.73 13.41 -13.04
CA LEU A 150 -0.16 14.73 -12.81
C LEU A 150 0.00 15.02 -11.31
N PHE A 151 -1.00 14.65 -10.50
CA PHE A 151 -0.90 14.81 -9.04
C PHE A 151 0.26 14.00 -8.44
N VAL A 152 0.45 12.74 -8.88
CA VAL A 152 1.61 11.93 -8.45
C VAL A 152 2.93 12.59 -8.84
N GLN A 153 3.02 13.20 -10.01
CA GLN A 153 4.22 13.95 -10.43
C GLN A 153 4.48 15.15 -9.53
N VAL A 154 3.46 15.94 -9.19
CA VAL A 154 3.58 17.06 -8.23
C VAL A 154 4.09 16.57 -6.89
N ALA A 155 3.50 15.50 -6.34
CA ALA A 155 3.85 14.97 -5.02
C ALA A 155 5.31 14.47 -4.95
N ARG A 156 5.82 13.91 -6.06
CA ARG A 156 7.18 13.37 -6.18
C ARG A 156 8.23 14.43 -6.49
N ASN A 157 7.99 15.23 -7.52
CA ASN A 157 9.00 16.14 -8.08
C ASN A 157 9.05 17.47 -7.34
N ARG A 158 7.89 17.96 -6.86
CA ARG A 158 7.77 19.22 -6.12
C ARG A 158 8.38 20.43 -6.84
N THR A 159 8.25 20.48 -8.17
CA THR A 159 8.74 21.59 -9.01
C THR A 159 7.59 22.52 -9.42
N GLY A 160 7.91 23.79 -9.73
CA GLY A 160 6.94 24.75 -10.26
C GLY A 160 6.29 24.28 -11.55
N GLU A 161 7.06 23.70 -12.46
CA GLU A 161 6.58 23.10 -13.71
C GLU A 161 5.52 22.03 -13.48
N SER A 162 5.79 21.04 -12.60
CA SER A 162 4.82 19.99 -12.29
C SER A 162 3.52 20.54 -11.70
N LEU A 163 3.63 21.61 -10.90
CA LEU A 163 2.49 22.28 -10.31
C LEU A 163 1.66 23.04 -11.36
N ASP A 164 2.31 23.69 -12.31
CA ASP A 164 1.64 24.44 -13.37
C ASP A 164 0.90 23.51 -14.34
N GLU A 165 1.51 22.38 -14.71
CA GLU A 165 0.84 21.32 -15.48
C GLU A 165 -0.39 20.76 -14.76
N PHE A 166 -0.24 20.45 -13.47
CA PHE A 166 -1.36 19.97 -12.66
C PHE A 166 -2.50 21.00 -12.57
N LYS A 167 -2.19 22.28 -12.35
CA LYS A 167 -3.19 23.36 -12.32
C LYS A 167 -3.93 23.51 -13.65
N ALA A 168 -3.23 23.36 -14.78
CA ALA A 168 -3.84 23.43 -16.10
C ALA A 168 -4.88 22.31 -16.29
N ALA A 169 -4.55 21.08 -15.88
CA ALA A 169 -5.47 19.96 -15.93
C ALA A 169 -6.63 20.10 -14.92
N ALA A 170 -6.38 20.62 -13.71
CA ALA A 170 -7.43 20.84 -12.71
C ALA A 170 -8.49 21.84 -13.20
N LYS A 171 -8.10 22.89 -13.93
CA LYS A 171 -9.06 23.82 -14.56
C LYS A 171 -9.96 23.18 -15.61
N MET A 172 -9.55 22.07 -16.21
CA MET A 172 -10.40 21.31 -17.14
C MET A 172 -11.49 20.49 -16.42
N VAL A 173 -11.45 20.44 -15.09
CA VAL A 173 -12.41 19.73 -14.24
C VAL A 173 -13.49 20.68 -13.68
N ASP A 174 -13.28 22.01 -13.70
CA ASP A 174 -14.18 23.06 -13.22
C ASP A 174 -15.33 23.42 -14.20
N THR A 175 -15.70 22.52 -15.12
CA THR A 175 -16.81 22.72 -16.08
C THR A 175 -18.16 22.39 -15.48
#